data_AF-D9QUN7-F1
#
_entry.id   AF-D9QUN7-F1
#
_cell.length_a   1.000
_cell.length_b   1.000
_cell.length_c   1.000
_cell.angle_alpha   90.00
_cell.angle_beta   90.00
_cell.angle_gamma   90.00
#
_symmetry.space_group_name_H-M   'P 1'
#
loop_
_entity.id
_entity.type
_entity.pdbx_description
1 polymer ?
#
loop_
_entity_poly.entity_id
_entity_poly.type
_entity_poly.pdbx_seq_one_letter_code
_entity_poly.pdbx_strand_id
1 'polypeptide(L)'
;MSIEEKDNQPSSEKEEVGKAKVTIFGDEYVIRAKESAEYIKQVAKCVNQELEEVTEKGARLSRIKMMVLAAMNLADKYYKSLDHEQEIEDKLRDREEELENLTKQYKELTKEYNNLQKEYDILKTKYEKLQQRYDDLDDKHQKLRKERNNFEKKYDDLQQKYEELDNEYQEFLMEFDKED
;
A
#
# COMPACT_ATOMS: atom_id res chain seq x y z
N MET A 1 77.32 47.10 14.65
CA MET A 1 75.99 46.53 14.96
C MET A 1 75.31 46.32 13.62
N SER A 2 75.41 45.18 12.94
CA SER A 2 75.21 43.77 13.34
C SER A 2 73.74 43.43 13.59
N ILE A 3 73.27 42.39 12.87
CA ILE A 3 72.24 41.38 13.22
C ILE A 3 70.80 41.82 12.85
N GLU A 4 70.21 41.23 11.78
CA GLU A 4 69.41 39.96 11.74
C GLU A 4 68.05 40.15 12.43
N GLU A 5 66.93 39.48 12.12
CA GLU A 5 66.44 38.55 11.11
C GLU A 5 65.01 38.19 11.60
N LYS A 6 64.23 37.48 10.78
CA LYS A 6 63.05 36.64 11.10
C LYS A 6 61.69 37.33 11.02
N ASP A 7 60.93 37.09 9.95
CA ASP A 7 60.27 35.84 9.50
C ASP A 7 58.82 35.84 9.99
N ASN A 8 57.88 35.80 9.05
CA ASN A 8 57.15 34.56 8.70
C ASN A 8 55.79 34.92 8.07
N GLN A 9 55.73 34.85 6.75
CA GLN A 9 54.52 34.61 5.97
C GLN A 9 54.21 33.10 6.02
N PRO A 10 52.96 32.61 5.86
CA PRO A 10 52.34 32.59 4.52
C PRO A 10 50.82 32.89 4.55
N SER A 11 50.32 33.82 3.73
CA SER A 11 49.80 33.59 2.37
C SER A 11 48.69 32.52 2.29
N SER A 12 47.44 32.97 2.42
CA SER A 12 46.24 32.22 2.01
C SER A 12 46.10 32.30 0.48
N GLU A 13 46.53 31.27 -0.23
CA GLU A 13 46.23 31.09 -1.66
C GLU A 13 44.72 30.92 -1.82
N LYS A 14 44.10 31.85 -2.54
CA LYS A 14 42.71 31.75 -2.99
C LYS A 14 42.65 30.65 -4.03
N GLU A 15 41.89 29.59 -3.77
CA GLU A 15 41.56 28.58 -4.76
C GLU A 15 40.76 29.24 -5.90
N GLU A 16 41.42 29.51 -7.03
CA GLU A 16 40.78 29.93 -8.27
C GLU A 16 39.98 28.74 -8.83
N VAL A 17 38.67 28.94 -8.99
CA VAL A 17 37.78 28.01 -9.68
C VAL A 17 38.35 27.74 -11.08
N GLY A 18 38.65 26.47 -11.37
CA GLY A 18 39.03 26.00 -12.69
C GLY A 18 40.53 25.91 -12.98
N LYS A 19 41.42 26.01 -11.98
CA LYS A 19 42.85 25.68 -12.14
C LYS A 19 43.36 24.88 -10.94
N ALA A 20 43.86 23.68 -11.18
CA ALA A 20 44.41 22.81 -10.15
C ALA A 20 45.78 22.27 -10.55
N LYS A 21 46.71 22.27 -9.61
CA LYS A 21 48.01 21.61 -9.74
C LYS A 21 47.89 20.20 -9.16
N VAL A 22 48.20 19.19 -9.98
CA VAL A 22 48.10 17.77 -9.60
C VAL A 22 49.34 17.02 -10.08
N THR A 23 49.74 15.98 -9.34
CA THR A 23 50.86 15.12 -9.72
C THR A 23 50.32 13.80 -10.26
N ILE A 24 50.67 13.43 -11.48
CA ILE A 24 50.25 12.17 -12.10
C ILE A 24 51.51 11.39 -12.46
N PHE A 25 51.66 10.20 -11.87
CA PHE A 25 52.78 9.29 -12.10
C PHE A 25 54.18 9.92 -11.89
N GLY A 26 54.28 10.80 -10.90
CA GLY A 26 55.51 11.51 -10.54
C GLY A 26 55.76 12.81 -11.32
N ASP A 27 54.96 13.12 -12.35
CA ASP A 27 55.07 14.35 -13.13
C ASP A 27 53.99 15.37 -12.67
N GLU A 28 54.35 16.64 -12.50
CA GLU A 28 53.40 17.70 -12.12
C GLU A 28 52.67 18.29 -13.34
N TYR A 29 51.35 18.40 -13.24
CA TYR A 29 50.47 18.98 -14.26
C TYR A 29 49.63 20.11 -13.67
N VAL A 30 49.46 21.18 -14.45
CA VAL A 30 48.54 22.28 -14.14
C VAL A 30 47.32 22.13 -15.06
N ILE A 31 46.24 21.58 -14.52
CA ILE A 31 45.00 21.33 -15.26
C ILE A 31 44.08 22.54 -15.12
N ARG A 32 43.55 23.02 -16.25
CA ARG A 32 42.46 24.00 -16.27
C ARG A 32 41.19 23.32 -16.74
N ALA A 33 40.13 23.40 -15.93
CA ALA A 33 38.86 22.75 -16.20
C ALA A 33 37.70 23.65 -15.73
N LYS A 34 36.46 23.34 -16.10
CA LYS A 34 35.28 24.08 -15.60
C LYS A 34 34.86 23.61 -14.21
N GLU A 35 35.31 22.43 -13.85
CA GLU A 35 35.02 21.69 -12.63
C GLU A 35 35.86 22.21 -11.45
N SER A 36 35.46 21.83 -10.23
CA SER A 36 36.15 22.26 -9.01
C SER A 36 37.57 21.70 -8.94
N ALA A 37 38.45 22.43 -8.23
CA ALA A 37 39.81 21.95 -7.98
C ALA A 37 39.82 20.60 -7.22
N GLU A 38 38.83 20.37 -6.36
CA GLU A 38 38.63 19.10 -5.65
C GLU A 38 38.32 17.94 -6.61
N TYR A 39 37.42 18.15 -7.57
CA TYR A 39 37.07 17.13 -8.57
C TYR A 39 38.29 16.78 -9.43
N ILE A 40 39.06 17.78 -9.88
CA ILE A 40 40.29 17.56 -10.65
C ILE A 40 41.31 16.76 -9.83
N LYS A 41 41.48 17.07 -8.54
CA LYS A 41 42.34 16.31 -7.62
C LYS A 41 41.85 14.87 -7.45
N GLN A 42 40.54 14.63 -7.38
CA GLN A 42 39.95 13.29 -7.30
C GLN A 42 40.19 12.47 -8.57
N VAL A 43 39.99 13.07 -9.75
CA VAL A 43 40.27 12.42 -11.04
C VAL A 43 41.76 12.06 -11.14
N ALA A 44 42.66 12.98 -10.78
CA ALA A 44 44.10 12.71 -10.77
C ALA A 44 44.46 11.57 -9.79
N LYS A 45 43.82 11.52 -8.61
CA LYS A 45 43.98 10.42 -7.66
C LYS A 45 43.52 9.08 -8.26
N CYS A 46 42.37 9.05 -8.94
CA CYS A 46 41.85 7.86 -9.60
C CYS A 46 42.80 7.36 -10.70
N VAL A 47 43.32 8.28 -11.54
CA VAL A 47 44.31 7.94 -12.57
C VAL A 47 45.59 7.35 -11.97
N ASN A 48 46.09 7.93 -10.87
CA ASN A 48 47.27 7.40 -10.18
C ASN A 48 47.02 6.00 -9.61
N GLN A 49 45.86 5.77 -8.99
CA GLN A 49 45.50 4.44 -8.48
C GLN A 49 45.49 3.39 -9.59
N GLU A 50 44.94 3.72 -10.76
CA GLU A 50 44.94 2.79 -11.89
C GLU A 50 46.35 2.52 -12.42
N LEU A 51 47.19 3.56 -12.47
CA LEU A 51 48.60 3.43 -12.87
C LEU A 51 49.39 2.58 -11.86
N GLU A 52 49.16 2.74 -10.55
CA GLU A 52 49.74 1.90 -9.50
C GLU A 52 49.31 0.44 -9.68
N GLU A 53 48.02 0.15 -9.86
CA GLU A 53 47.52 -1.21 -10.11
C GLU A 53 48.14 -1.85 -11.36
N VAL A 54 48.28 -1.09 -12.45
CA VAL A 54 48.92 -1.54 -13.68
C VAL A 54 50.42 -1.84 -13.47
N THR A 55 51.10 -1.07 -12.62
CA THR A 55 52.51 -1.29 -12.31
C THR A 55 52.74 -2.50 -11.40
N GLU A 56 51.82 -2.79 -10.48
CA GLU A 56 51.88 -3.95 -9.59
C GLU A 56 51.59 -5.26 -10.32
N LYS A 57 50.66 -5.23 -11.28
CA LYS A 57 50.20 -6.41 -12.04
C LYS A 57 51.06 -6.72 -13.27
N GLY A 58 51.99 -5.85 -13.66
CA GLY A 58 52.68 -5.89 -14.96
C GLY A 58 54.22 -5.97 -14.89
N ALA A 59 54.78 -6.93 -15.64
CA ALA A 59 56.21 -7.00 -15.98
C ALA A 59 56.75 -5.68 -16.57
N ARG A 60 58.07 -5.46 -16.56
CA ARG A 60 58.78 -4.24 -17.05
C ARG A 60 58.21 -3.66 -18.37
N LEU A 61 57.14 -2.87 -18.29
CA LEU A 61 56.53 -2.17 -19.41
C LEU A 61 57.14 -0.77 -19.52
N SER A 62 57.19 -0.24 -20.74
CA SER A 62 57.58 1.16 -20.92
C SER A 62 56.50 2.09 -20.34
N ARG A 63 56.91 3.27 -19.87
CA ARG A 63 56.02 4.29 -19.29
C ARG A 63 54.77 4.55 -20.14
N ILE A 64 54.94 4.65 -21.46
CA ILE A 64 53.85 4.86 -22.42
C ILE A 64 52.85 3.69 -22.41
N LYS A 65 53.32 2.44 -22.40
CA LYS A 65 52.44 1.26 -22.38
C LYS A 65 51.62 1.16 -21.09
N MET A 66 52.19 1.55 -19.96
CA MET A 66 51.45 1.61 -18.69
C MET A 66 50.35 2.67 -18.72
N MET A 67 50.66 3.86 -19.24
CA MET A 67 49.68 4.94 -19.41
C MET A 67 48.53 4.54 -20.35
N VAL A 68 48.85 3.89 -21.47
CA VAL A 68 47.82 3.38 -22.41
C VAL A 68 46.96 2.31 -21.75
N LEU A 69 47.55 1.37 -20.99
CA LEU A 69 46.78 0.33 -20.32
C LEU A 69 45.88 0.90 -19.22
N ALA A 70 46.37 1.85 -18.42
CA ALA A 70 45.56 2.53 -17.43
C ALA A 70 44.40 3.32 -18.08
N ALA A 71 44.66 4.00 -19.20
CA ALA A 71 43.61 4.68 -19.96
C ALA A 71 42.55 3.69 -20.50
N MET A 72 42.98 2.53 -21.02
CA MET A 72 42.07 1.48 -21.47
C MET A 72 41.22 0.92 -20.33
N ASN A 73 41.83 0.66 -19.16
CA ASN A 73 41.09 0.16 -18.00
C ASN A 73 40.07 1.18 -17.49
N LEU A 74 40.43 2.46 -17.45
CA LEU A 74 39.49 3.53 -17.06
C LEU A 74 38.34 3.64 -18.06
N ALA A 75 38.62 3.53 -19.36
CA ALA A 75 37.59 3.53 -20.39
C ALA A 75 36.68 2.30 -20.27
N ASP A 76 37.23 1.11 -20.02
CA ASP A 76 36.46 -0.11 -19.79
C ASP A 76 35.56 0.01 -18.54
N LYS A 77 36.09 0.54 -17.43
CA LYS A 77 35.30 0.84 -16.22
C LYS A 77 34.17 1.83 -16.51
N TYR A 78 34.42 2.86 -17.32
CA TYR A 78 33.42 3.84 -17.72
C TYR A 78 32.29 3.20 -18.53
N TYR A 79 32.61 2.44 -19.58
CA TYR A 79 31.58 1.79 -20.40
C TYR A 79 30.78 0.74 -19.63
N LYS A 80 31.43 -0.05 -18.77
CA LYS A 80 30.72 -0.98 -17.86
C LYS A 80 29.78 -0.26 -16.90
N SER A 81 30.18 0.92 -16.41
CA SER A 81 29.30 1.74 -15.57
C SER A 81 28.10 2.26 -16.35
N LEU A 82 28.29 2.65 -17.62
CA LEU A 82 27.22 3.12 -18.50
C LEU A 82 26.21 2.00 -18.82
N ASP A 83 26.71 0.81 -19.14
CA ASP A 83 25.85 -0.37 -19.36
C ASP A 83 25.03 -0.72 -18.10
N HIS A 84 25.66 -0.62 -16.92
CA HIS A 84 24.97 -0.86 -15.66
C HIS A 84 23.93 0.21 -15.33
N GLU A 85 24.19 1.48 -15.66
CA GLU A 85 23.23 2.57 -15.54
C GLU A 85 22.00 2.32 -16.42
N GLN A 86 22.20 1.89 -17.67
CA GLN A 86 21.11 1.53 -18.56
C GLN A 86 20.27 0.34 -18.02
N GLU A 87 20.93 -0.69 -17.49
CA GLU A 87 20.23 -1.83 -16.88
C GLU A 87 19.39 -1.41 -15.66
N ILE A 88 19.89 -0.47 -14.87
CA ILE A 88 19.15 0.10 -13.74
C ILE A 88 17.95 0.89 -14.25
N GLU A 89 18.11 1.73 -15.27
CA GLU A 89 17.00 2.48 -15.88
C GLU A 89 15.89 1.56 -16.40
N ASP A 90 16.25 0.47 -17.07
CA ASP A 90 15.28 -0.50 -17.58
C ASP A 90 14.53 -1.18 -16.44
N LYS A 91 15.24 -1.61 -15.39
CA LYS A 91 14.60 -2.16 -14.18
C LYS A 91 13.68 -1.14 -13.51
N LEU A 92 14.07 0.13 -13.49
CA LEU A 92 13.30 1.20 -12.87
C LEU A 92 12.00 1.43 -13.65
N ARG A 93 12.06 1.42 -14.97
CA ARG A 93 10.88 1.45 -15.84
C ARG A 93 9.94 0.25 -15.59
N ASP A 94 10.48 -0.96 -15.52
CA ASP A 94 9.67 -2.16 -15.24
C ASP A 94 8.97 -2.06 -13.87
N ARG A 95 9.67 -1.55 -12.85
CA ARG A 95 9.08 -1.32 -11.52
C ARG A 95 8.01 -0.23 -11.55
N GLU A 96 8.19 0.84 -12.33
CA GLU A 96 7.19 1.89 -12.50
C GLU A 96 5.91 1.34 -13.15
N GLU A 97 6.04 0.52 -14.20
CA GLU A 97 4.90 -0.14 -14.84
C GLU A 97 4.17 -1.10 -13.88
N GLU A 98 4.92 -1.89 -13.10
CA GLU A 98 4.33 -2.75 -12.06
C GLU A 98 3.58 -1.94 -10.99
N LEU A 99 4.14 -0.82 -10.54
CA LEU A 99 3.50 0.07 -9.57
C LEU A 99 2.23 0.71 -10.14
N GLU A 100 2.23 1.09 -11.41
CA GLU A 100 1.04 1.63 -12.07
C GLU A 100 -0.06 0.56 -12.14
N ASN A 101 0.30 -0.66 -12.55
CA ASN A 101 -0.64 -1.78 -12.61
C ASN A 101 -1.20 -2.16 -11.23
N LEU A 102 -0.34 -2.20 -10.20
CA LEU A 102 -0.76 -2.46 -8.83
C LEU A 102 -1.70 -1.35 -8.31
N THR A 103 -1.42 -0.09 -8.66
CA THR A 103 -2.27 1.05 -8.31
C THR A 103 -3.65 0.94 -8.97
N LYS A 104 -3.72 0.48 -10.24
CA LYS A 104 -4.99 0.23 -10.94
C LYS A 104 -5.79 -0.85 -10.24
N GLN A 105 -5.18 -2.00 -9.94
CA GLN A 105 -5.83 -3.10 -9.22
C GLN A 105 -6.32 -2.67 -7.83
N TYR A 106 -5.53 -1.89 -7.10
CA TYR A 106 -5.93 -1.38 -5.79
C TYR A 106 -7.16 -0.46 -5.88
N LYS A 107 -7.22 0.41 -6.90
CA LYS A 107 -8.39 1.27 -7.15
C LYS A 107 -9.65 0.47 -7.49
N GLU A 108 -9.51 -0.59 -8.28
CA GLU A 108 -10.63 -1.49 -8.62
C GLU A 108 -11.13 -2.24 -7.39
N LEU A 109 -10.23 -2.87 -6.64
CA LEU A 109 -10.56 -3.58 -5.40
C LEU A 109 -11.24 -2.67 -4.38
N THR A 110 -10.79 -1.41 -4.27
CA THR A 110 -11.43 -0.41 -3.39
C THR A 110 -12.86 -0.11 -3.83
N LYS A 111 -13.14 -0.06 -5.14
CA LYS A 111 -14.52 0.12 -5.64
C LYS A 111 -15.39 -1.09 -5.30
N GLU A 112 -14.88 -2.30 -5.51
CA GLU A 112 -15.59 -3.53 -5.18
C GLU A 112 -15.92 -3.61 -3.69
N TYR A 113 -14.95 -3.32 -2.83
CA TYR A 113 -15.14 -3.26 -1.38
C TYR A 113 -16.25 -2.28 -0.99
N ASN A 114 -16.23 -1.07 -1.56
CA ASN A 114 -17.27 -0.07 -1.29
C ASN A 114 -18.66 -0.49 -1.78
N ASN A 115 -18.74 -1.22 -2.89
CA ASN A 115 -20.00 -1.77 -3.38
C ASN A 115 -20.52 -2.88 -2.45
N LEU A 116 -19.66 -3.81 -2.06
CA LEU A 116 -20.01 -4.89 -1.15
C LEU A 116 -20.46 -4.35 0.21
N GLN A 117 -19.81 -3.28 0.70
CA GLN A 117 -20.22 -2.61 1.93
C GLN A 117 -21.64 -2.02 1.82
N LYS A 118 -21.99 -1.40 0.70
CA LYS A 118 -23.35 -0.89 0.45
C LYS A 118 -24.37 -2.02 0.38
N GLU A 119 -24.03 -3.13 -0.28
CA GLU A 119 -24.91 -4.31 -0.34
C GLU A 119 -25.15 -4.91 1.03
N TYR A 120 -24.10 -4.98 1.86
CA TYR A 120 -24.20 -5.41 3.25
C TYR A 120 -25.16 -4.52 4.05
N ASP A 121 -25.02 -3.20 3.94
CA ASP A 121 -25.90 -2.26 4.65
C ASP A 121 -27.37 -2.41 4.20
N ILE A 122 -27.61 -2.57 2.89
CA ILE A 122 -28.95 -2.85 2.36
C ILE A 122 -29.51 -4.15 2.92
N LEU A 123 -28.70 -5.22 2.94
CA LEU A 123 -29.12 -6.52 3.44
C LEU A 123 -29.45 -6.46 4.93
N LYS A 124 -28.64 -5.75 5.71
CA LYS A 124 -28.88 -5.50 7.14
C LYS A 124 -30.21 -4.80 7.37
N THR A 125 -30.51 -3.73 6.64
CA THR A 125 -31.81 -3.05 6.74
C THR A 125 -32.98 -3.95 6.32
N LYS A 126 -32.80 -4.80 5.30
CA LYS A 126 -33.84 -5.77 4.91
C LYS A 126 -34.10 -6.79 6.03
N TYR A 127 -33.05 -7.26 6.69
CA TYR A 127 -33.16 -8.17 7.81
C TYR A 127 -33.90 -7.53 8.99
N GLU A 128 -33.55 -6.29 9.37
CA GLU A 128 -34.24 -5.55 10.43
C GLU A 128 -35.74 -5.37 10.15
N LYS A 129 -36.10 -5.04 8.90
CA LYS A 129 -37.51 -4.95 8.48
C LYS A 129 -38.24 -6.28 8.52
N LEU A 130 -37.56 -7.37 8.16
CA LEU A 130 -38.13 -8.71 8.21
C LEU A 130 -38.40 -9.14 9.65
N GLN A 131 -37.46 -8.84 10.56
CA GLN A 131 -37.62 -9.09 11.99
C GLN A 131 -38.85 -8.36 12.55
N GLN A 132 -39.01 -7.06 12.25
CA GLN A 132 -40.19 -6.30 12.68
C GLN A 132 -41.51 -6.91 12.17
N ARG A 133 -41.55 -7.33 10.90
CA ARG A 133 -42.75 -7.99 10.35
C ARG A 133 -43.06 -9.32 11.04
N TYR A 134 -42.04 -10.05 11.46
CA TYR A 134 -42.21 -11.30 12.20
C TYR A 134 -42.84 -11.01 13.57
N ASP A 135 -42.32 -10.03 14.30
CA ASP A 135 -42.83 -9.63 15.61
C ASP A 135 -44.30 -9.14 15.49
N ASP A 136 -44.60 -8.31 14.49
CA ASP A 136 -45.98 -7.85 14.19
C ASP A 136 -46.95 -9.01 13.87
N LEU A 137 -46.46 -10.03 13.16
CA LEU A 137 -47.25 -11.19 12.78
C LEU A 137 -47.52 -12.09 13.99
N ASP A 138 -46.52 -12.27 14.87
CA ASP A 138 -46.68 -13.00 16.12
C ASP A 138 -47.73 -12.34 17.02
N ASP A 139 -47.67 -11.01 17.18
CA ASP A 139 -48.65 -10.24 17.93
C ASP A 139 -50.09 -10.43 17.39
N LYS A 140 -50.25 -10.41 16.07
CA LYS A 140 -51.55 -10.68 15.43
C LYS A 140 -52.02 -12.11 15.67
N HIS A 141 -51.13 -13.10 15.56
CA HIS A 141 -51.47 -14.49 15.86
C HIS A 141 -51.90 -14.67 17.32
N GLN A 142 -51.21 -14.04 18.27
CA GLN A 142 -51.59 -14.08 19.68
C GLN A 142 -52.97 -13.44 19.92
N LYS A 143 -53.28 -12.32 19.27
CA LYS A 143 -54.61 -11.67 19.35
C LYS A 143 -55.71 -12.55 18.79
N LEU A 144 -55.55 -13.07 17.56
CA LEU A 144 -56.52 -13.97 16.94
C LEU A 144 -56.75 -15.23 17.79
N ARG A 145 -55.69 -15.78 18.39
CA ARG A 145 -55.80 -16.93 19.29
C ARG A 145 -56.68 -16.62 20.50
N LYS A 146 -56.54 -15.43 21.11
CA LYS A 146 -57.38 -14.99 22.24
C LYS A 146 -58.84 -14.81 21.82
N GLU A 147 -59.08 -14.20 20.66
CA GLU A 147 -60.44 -14.02 20.12
C GLU A 147 -61.11 -15.36 19.82
N ARG A 148 -60.40 -16.28 19.16
CA ARG A 148 -60.89 -17.64 18.88
C ARG A 148 -61.31 -18.35 20.17
N ASN A 149 -60.46 -18.32 21.20
CA ASN A 149 -60.79 -18.94 22.50
C ASN A 149 -62.00 -18.28 23.17
N ASN A 150 -62.25 -16.99 22.93
CA ASN A 150 -63.44 -16.31 23.43
C ASN A 150 -64.71 -16.74 22.69
N PHE A 151 -64.64 -16.87 21.36
CA PHE A 151 -65.75 -17.40 20.56
C PHE A 151 -66.06 -18.86 20.91
N GLU A 152 -65.04 -19.68 21.14
CA GLU A 152 -65.17 -21.06 21.59
C GLU A 152 -65.99 -21.15 22.88
N LYS A 153 -65.65 -20.36 23.90
CA LYS A 153 -66.43 -20.27 25.15
C LYS A 153 -67.88 -19.82 24.93
N LYS A 154 -68.11 -18.79 24.11
CA LYS A 154 -69.46 -18.31 23.80
C LYS A 154 -70.30 -19.36 23.08
N TYR A 155 -69.65 -20.17 22.24
CA TYR A 155 -70.30 -21.26 21.53
C TYR A 155 -70.69 -22.37 22.51
N ASP A 156 -69.78 -22.76 23.41
CA ASP A 156 -70.05 -23.73 24.47
C ASP A 156 -71.21 -23.26 25.38
N ASP A 157 -71.19 -21.99 25.81
CA ASP A 157 -72.26 -21.40 26.62
C ASP A 157 -73.62 -21.40 25.89
N LEU A 158 -73.62 -21.11 24.58
CA LEU A 158 -74.84 -21.09 23.77
C LEU A 158 -75.37 -22.51 23.55
N GLN A 159 -74.48 -23.48 23.33
CA GLN A 159 -74.84 -24.88 23.19
C GLN A 159 -75.49 -25.41 24.46
N GLN A 160 -74.93 -25.11 25.64
CA GLN A 160 -75.53 -25.49 26.93
C GLN A 160 -76.94 -24.92 27.10
N LYS A 161 -77.15 -23.63 26.81
CA LYS A 161 -78.49 -23.00 26.88
C LYS A 161 -79.48 -23.63 25.93
N TYR A 162 -79.04 -24.05 24.75
CA TYR A 162 -79.89 -24.73 23.78
C TYR A 162 -80.30 -26.12 24.32
N GLU A 163 -79.36 -26.87 24.88
CA GLU A 163 -79.64 -28.17 25.53
C GLU A 163 -80.60 -28.02 26.72
N GLU A 164 -80.42 -27.00 27.56
CA GLU A 164 -81.34 -26.65 28.65
C GLU A 164 -82.75 -26.35 28.14
N LEU A 165 -82.87 -25.48 27.13
CA LEU A 165 -84.17 -25.10 26.55
C LEU A 165 -84.87 -26.28 25.86
N ASP A 166 -84.12 -27.15 25.18
CA ASP A 166 -84.66 -28.37 24.58
C ASP A 166 -85.22 -29.30 25.66
N ASN A 167 -84.49 -29.50 26.76
CA ASN A 167 -84.96 -30.29 27.89
C ASN A 167 -86.25 -29.72 28.50
N GLU A 168 -86.31 -28.40 28.78
CA GLU A 168 -87.53 -27.74 29.28
C GLU A 168 -88.72 -27.93 28.33
N TYR A 169 -88.49 -27.83 27.01
CA TYR A 169 -89.52 -28.05 26.02
C TYR A 169 -90.02 -29.50 26.00
N GLN A 170 -89.12 -30.49 26.11
CA GLN A 170 -89.51 -31.90 26.22
C GLN A 170 -90.30 -32.17 27.51
N GLU A 171 -89.91 -31.57 28.64
CA GLU A 171 -90.65 -31.68 29.90
C GLU A 171 -92.07 -31.09 29.79
N PHE A 172 -92.21 -29.92 29.18
CA PHE A 172 -93.51 -29.29 28.92
C PHE A 172 -94.42 -30.17 28.06
N LEU A 173 -93.90 -30.78 26.98
CA LEU A 173 -94.67 -31.72 26.15
C LEU A 173 -95.18 -32.92 26.97
N MET A 174 -94.37 -33.43 27.89
CA MET A 174 -94.76 -34.54 28.77
C MET A 174 -95.79 -34.18 29.85
N GLU A 175 -95.95 -32.91 30.20
CA GLU A 175 -97.01 -32.45 31.11
C GLU A 175 -98.35 -32.29 30.41
N PHE A 176 -98.37 -31.79 29.17
CA PHE A 176 -99.61 -31.70 28.36
C PHE A 176 -100.21 -33.07 28.05
N ASP A 177 -99.38 -34.08 27.77
CA ASP A 177 -99.85 -35.45 27.52
C ASP A 177 -100.43 -36.15 28.78
N LYS A 178 -100.33 -35.54 29.97
CA LYS A 178 -100.87 -36.09 31.24
C LYS A 178 -102.20 -35.46 31.67
N GLU A 179 -102.64 -34.37 31.05
CA GLU A 179 -103.86 -33.64 31.41
C GLU A 179 -105.10 -33.97 30.52
N ASP A 180 -104.94 -34.79 29.47
CA ASP A 180 -106.02 -35.38 28.65
C ASP A 180 -106.33 -36.85 29.03
#